data_AF-A0A368YBR8-F1
#
_entry.id   AF-A0A368YBR8-F1
#
_cell.length_a   1.000
_cell.length_b   1.000
_cell.length_c   1.000
_cell.angle_alpha   90.00
_cell.angle_beta   90.00
_cell.angle_gamma   90.00
#
_symmetry.space_group_name_H-M   'P 1'
#
loop_
_entity.id
_entity.type
_entity.pdbx_description
1 polymer ?
#
loop_
_entity_poly.entity_id
_entity_poly.type
_entity_poly.pdbx_seq_one_letter_code
_entity_poly.pdbx_strand_id
1 'polypeptide(L)'
;MRDRRELRAIIDQMMRYQHRDLPAWTKAWNDAKPGMDKALEKVGLETEQPRQRRHSARLRNRNLKEPSKLYVTKLAAAKRQLCAAIRMFFDGEDELAVHTVAHAAYKLLSNIKTTRGRDEAADDYLNMVFYHVQEYRRGTLPSFIANDPEMMQFIRDIADRLPINASSRFTEVTASVTKNVAKDFWDKRSKVANFLKHADRDPKAYLDSDEVDNLTLLTRAHGAYVDLTHTHIDPEGIVLWVYSCVTTGMAELLPSEFKDKIAALHKRNTDEKLRFCSRWLHELRNPGSHDQ
;
A
#
# COMPACT_ATOMS: atom_id res chain seq x y z
N MET A 1 -9.95 -25.09 9.19
CA MET A 1 -10.46 -23.73 9.51
C MET A 1 -9.45 -23.07 10.44
N ARG A 2 -8.67 -22.07 9.99
CA ARG A 2 -7.74 -21.34 10.87
C ARG A 2 -8.55 -20.48 11.86
N ASP A 3 -8.13 -20.49 13.13
CA ASP A 3 -8.80 -19.77 14.21
C ASP A 3 -8.80 -18.25 13.89
N ARG A 4 -9.95 -17.59 14.05
CA ARG A 4 -10.06 -16.12 13.90
C ARG A 4 -9.09 -15.37 14.83
N ARG A 5 -8.62 -16.00 15.91
CA ARG A 5 -7.58 -15.46 16.79
C ARG A 5 -6.18 -15.51 16.18
N GLU A 6 -5.83 -16.60 15.49
CA GLU A 6 -4.56 -16.69 14.74
C GLU A 6 -4.54 -15.64 13.62
N LEU A 7 -5.64 -15.55 12.85
CA LEU A 7 -5.76 -14.53 11.81
C LEU A 7 -5.59 -13.12 12.40
N ARG A 8 -6.18 -12.84 13.56
CA ARG A 8 -6.04 -11.53 14.22
C ARG A 8 -4.62 -11.25 14.73
N ALA A 9 -3.91 -12.25 15.25
CA ALA A 9 -2.52 -12.09 15.67
C ALA A 9 -1.58 -11.84 14.46
N ILE A 10 -1.85 -12.51 13.35
CA ILE A 10 -1.15 -12.30 12.07
C ILE A 10 -1.46 -10.90 11.53
N ILE A 11 -2.70 -10.45 11.62
CA ILE A 11 -3.12 -9.09 11.27
C ILE A 11 -2.43 -8.04 12.16
N ASP A 12 -2.38 -8.23 13.47
CA ASP A 12 -1.70 -7.31 14.40
C ASP A 12 -0.17 -7.31 14.19
N GLN A 13 0.40 -8.42 13.73
CA GLN A 13 1.79 -8.53 13.30
C GLN A 13 2.02 -7.84 11.94
N MET A 14 1.14 -8.08 10.95
CA MET A 14 1.13 -7.40 9.65
C MET A 14 0.97 -5.88 9.78
N MET A 15 0.09 -5.39 10.65
CA MET A 15 -0.09 -3.96 10.94
C MET A 15 1.12 -3.30 11.62
N ARG A 16 2.06 -4.09 12.13
CA ARG A 16 3.38 -3.61 12.56
C ARG A 16 4.40 -3.60 11.40
N TYR A 17 4.11 -4.30 10.29
CA TYR A 17 5.06 -4.57 9.21
C TYR A 17 4.67 -4.04 7.82
N GLN A 18 3.40 -3.66 7.57
CA GLN A 18 2.86 -3.20 6.28
C GLN A 18 3.36 -1.81 5.84
N HIS A 19 4.48 -1.40 6.38
CA HIS A 19 4.80 -0.02 6.71
C HIS A 19 6.30 0.29 6.48
N ARG A 20 6.98 -0.57 5.72
CA ARG A 20 8.37 -0.39 5.26
C ARG A 20 8.43 -0.45 3.73
N ASP A 21 8.83 0.64 3.09
CA ASP A 21 9.22 0.65 1.68
C ASP A 21 10.69 0.20 1.53
N LEU A 22 10.82 -1.08 1.17
CA LEU A 22 11.61 -1.77 0.15
C LEU A 22 12.77 -1.03 -0.60
N PRO A 23 13.76 -1.76 -1.18
CA PRO A 23 15.07 -1.28 -1.70
C PRO A 23 15.05 -0.21 -2.82
N ALA A 24 13.88 0.19 -3.32
CA ALA A 24 13.72 1.42 -4.09
C ALA A 24 14.07 2.68 -3.26
N TRP A 25 14.24 2.54 -1.94
CA TRP A 25 14.59 3.65 -1.06
C TRP A 25 15.90 4.30 -1.43
N THR A 26 16.94 3.67 -2.00
CA THR A 26 18.16 4.43 -2.35
C THR A 26 17.89 5.47 -3.45
N LYS A 27 17.03 5.13 -4.42
CA LYS A 27 16.58 6.05 -5.48
C LYS A 27 15.52 7.04 -4.97
N ALA A 28 14.54 6.56 -4.21
CA ALA A 28 13.52 7.41 -3.59
C ALA A 28 14.10 8.35 -2.50
N TRP A 29 15.18 7.97 -1.82
CA TRP A 29 15.97 8.74 -0.86
C TRP A 29 16.76 9.82 -1.56
N ASN A 30 17.48 9.48 -2.63
CA ASN A 30 18.15 10.48 -3.46
C ASN A 30 17.15 11.48 -4.06
N ASP A 31 15.95 11.03 -4.40
CA ASP A 31 14.88 11.88 -4.91
C ASP A 31 14.13 12.69 -3.82
N ALA A 32 13.93 12.13 -2.62
CA ALA A 32 13.09 12.70 -1.56
C ALA A 32 13.87 13.50 -0.52
N LYS A 33 15.17 13.24 -0.34
CA LYS A 33 16.06 13.94 0.60
C LYS A 33 15.97 15.47 0.46
N PRO A 34 16.02 16.06 -0.76
CA PRO A 34 15.85 17.52 -0.92
C PRO A 34 14.46 18.04 -0.50
N GLY A 35 13.42 17.21 -0.59
CA GLY A 35 12.03 17.55 -0.22
C GLY A 35 11.74 17.36 1.26
N MET A 36 12.33 16.34 1.89
CA MET A 36 12.19 16.05 3.33
C MET A 36 12.94 17.06 4.19
N ASP A 37 14.16 17.47 3.80
CA ASP A 37 14.91 18.51 4.50
C ASP A 37 14.13 19.84 4.54
N LYS A 38 13.44 20.19 3.45
CA LYS A 38 12.54 21.36 3.37
C LYS A 38 11.20 21.19 4.11
N ALA A 39 10.68 19.96 4.22
CA ALA A 39 9.44 19.68 4.95
C ALA A 39 9.66 19.69 6.47
N LEU A 40 10.81 19.20 6.93
CA LEU A 40 11.20 19.19 8.34
C LEU A 40 11.49 20.60 8.90
N GLU A 41 11.78 21.58 8.03
CA GLU A 41 11.97 22.98 8.39
C GLU A 41 10.64 23.74 8.70
N LYS A 42 9.47 23.13 8.45
CA LYS A 42 8.14 23.79 8.54
C LYS A 42 7.05 22.98 9.24
N VAL A 43 7.39 22.07 10.16
CA VAL A 43 6.37 21.36 10.95
C VAL A 43 5.81 22.28 12.05
N GLY A 44 4.82 23.10 11.68
CA GLY A 44 3.93 23.81 12.58
C GLY A 44 2.65 23.00 12.81
N LEU A 45 2.31 22.76 14.08
CA LEU A 45 1.13 22.01 14.51
C LEU A 45 -0.12 22.91 14.42
N GLU A 46 -1.05 22.60 13.51
CA GLU A 46 -2.43 23.11 13.59
C GLU A 46 -3.43 22.01 13.24
N THR A 47 -4.50 21.93 14.04
CA THR A 47 -5.56 20.93 13.95
C THR A 47 -6.87 21.61 13.53
N GLU A 48 -7.49 21.17 12.44
CA GLU A 48 -8.87 21.53 12.09
C GLU A 48 -9.72 20.30 11.72
N GLN A 49 -10.97 20.29 12.19
CA GLN A 49 -11.97 19.24 12.02
C GLN A 49 -12.89 19.50 10.80
N PRO A 50 -13.29 18.48 10.01
CA PRO A 50 -14.27 18.66 8.93
C PRO A 50 -15.73 18.45 9.37
N ARG A 51 -16.60 19.38 8.93
CA ARG A 51 -18.07 19.33 9.02
C ARG A 51 -18.69 18.35 8.00
N GLN A 52 -19.68 17.56 8.44
CA GLN A 52 -20.50 16.70 7.59
C GLN A 52 -21.66 17.47 6.92
N ARG A 53 -21.97 17.14 5.65
CA ARG A 53 -23.26 17.46 5.01
C ARG A 53 -23.91 16.19 4.46
N ARG A 54 -25.18 15.99 4.83
CA ARG A 54 -26.12 14.99 4.29
C ARG A 54 -26.75 15.55 3.02
N HIS A 55 -27.02 14.69 2.03
CA HIS A 55 -28.17 14.91 1.15
C HIS A 55 -28.82 13.61 0.70
N SER A 56 -30.13 13.60 0.89
CA SER A 56 -31.12 12.55 0.67
C SER A 56 -31.55 12.47 -0.79
N ALA A 57 -32.03 11.28 -1.16
CA ALA A 57 -32.50 10.86 -2.48
C ALA A 57 -33.84 11.47 -2.93
N ARG A 58 -34.12 11.39 -4.24
CA ARG A 58 -35.45 11.05 -4.78
C ARG A 58 -35.36 10.47 -6.19
N LEU A 59 -35.99 9.31 -6.36
CA LEU A 59 -36.18 8.54 -7.60
C LEU A 59 -37.41 9.05 -8.39
N ARG A 60 -37.45 8.78 -9.70
CA ARG A 60 -38.69 8.44 -10.42
C ARG A 60 -38.42 7.48 -11.60
N ASN A 61 -39.39 6.57 -11.76
CA ASN A 61 -39.43 5.30 -12.50
C ASN A 61 -39.25 5.34 -14.03
N ARG A 62 -38.80 4.21 -14.60
CA ARG A 62 -39.38 3.57 -15.81
C ARG A 62 -39.06 2.07 -15.87
N ASN A 63 -40.10 1.26 -16.11
CA ASN A 63 -40.09 -0.21 -16.20
C ASN A 63 -39.46 -0.69 -17.52
N LEU A 64 -38.15 -0.95 -17.48
CA LEU A 64 -37.44 -1.91 -18.32
C LEU A 64 -36.94 -2.96 -17.32
N LYS A 65 -37.10 -4.27 -17.59
CA LYS A 65 -36.68 -5.41 -16.73
C LYS A 65 -35.55 -4.99 -15.79
N GLU A 66 -35.89 -4.65 -14.52
CA GLU A 66 -35.07 -3.69 -13.76
C GLU A 66 -33.60 -4.13 -13.77
N PRO A 67 -32.67 -3.31 -14.29
CA PRO A 67 -31.26 -3.60 -14.09
C PRO A 67 -31.08 -3.71 -12.59
N SER A 68 -30.61 -4.85 -12.11
CA SER A 68 -30.40 -5.09 -10.70
C SER A 68 -29.60 -3.91 -10.13
N LYS A 69 -30.24 -3.12 -9.27
CA LYS A 69 -29.64 -1.89 -8.72
C LYS A 69 -28.49 -2.29 -7.81
N LEU A 70 -27.27 -2.22 -8.34
CA LEU A 70 -26.06 -2.52 -7.61
C LEU A 70 -25.68 -1.32 -6.73
N TYR A 71 -26.14 -1.31 -5.48
CA TYR A 71 -25.69 -0.34 -4.49
C TYR A 71 -24.29 -0.73 -3.98
N VAL A 72 -23.27 -0.01 -4.43
CA VAL A 72 -21.88 -0.22 -4.02
C VAL A 72 -21.30 1.07 -3.46
N THR A 73 -20.77 1.01 -2.25
CA THR A 73 -20.06 2.14 -1.62
C THR A 73 -18.70 2.33 -2.29
N LYS A 74 -18.12 3.54 -2.23
CA LYS A 74 -16.77 3.81 -2.75
C LYS A 74 -15.72 2.82 -2.19
N LEU A 75 -15.82 2.51 -0.90
CA LEU A 75 -14.93 1.56 -0.23
C LEU A 75 -15.11 0.13 -0.76
N ALA A 76 -16.36 -0.32 -0.95
CA ALA A 76 -16.63 -1.63 -1.51
C ALA A 76 -16.20 -1.75 -2.98
N ALA A 77 -16.38 -0.69 -3.77
CA ALA A 77 -15.86 -0.62 -5.15
C ALA A 77 -14.35 -0.73 -5.17
N ALA A 78 -13.66 0.07 -4.35
CA ALA A 78 -12.20 0.05 -4.25
C ALA A 78 -11.67 -1.33 -3.83
N LYS A 79 -12.29 -1.97 -2.84
CA LYS A 79 -11.93 -3.34 -2.44
C LYS A 79 -12.03 -4.31 -3.62
N ARG A 80 -13.15 -4.29 -4.35
CA ARG A 80 -13.39 -5.21 -5.48
C ARG A 80 -12.38 -4.99 -6.62
N GLN A 81 -12.10 -3.73 -6.95
CA GLN A 81 -11.10 -3.38 -7.96
C GLN A 81 -9.70 -3.82 -7.54
N LEU A 82 -9.32 -3.59 -6.27
CA LEU A 82 -8.03 -4.01 -5.75
C LEU A 82 -7.90 -5.56 -5.74
N CYS A 83 -8.90 -6.30 -5.28
CA CYS A 83 -8.92 -7.76 -5.38
C CYS A 83 -8.79 -8.25 -6.84
N ALA A 84 -9.44 -7.56 -7.78
CA ALA A 84 -9.35 -7.91 -9.20
C ALA A 84 -7.94 -7.66 -9.74
N ALA A 85 -7.36 -6.48 -9.47
CA ALA A 85 -6.01 -6.14 -9.92
C ALA A 85 -4.94 -7.07 -9.34
N ILE A 86 -5.05 -7.47 -8.07
CA ILE A 86 -4.11 -8.44 -7.45
C ILE A 86 -4.20 -9.80 -8.15
N ARG A 87 -5.41 -10.26 -8.49
CA ARG A 87 -5.60 -11.52 -9.24
C ARG A 87 -4.98 -11.43 -10.64
N MET A 88 -5.32 -10.39 -11.38
CA MET A 88 -4.76 -10.12 -12.71
C MET A 88 -3.22 -10.12 -12.68
N PHE A 89 -2.63 -9.47 -11.67
CA PHE A 89 -1.18 -9.44 -11.49
C PHE A 89 -0.57 -10.83 -11.31
N PHE A 90 -1.14 -11.68 -10.46
CA PHE A 90 -0.63 -13.03 -10.24
C PHE A 90 -0.93 -14.00 -11.37
N ASP A 91 -2.00 -13.76 -12.12
CA ASP A 91 -2.37 -14.54 -13.31
C ASP A 91 -1.52 -14.14 -14.53
N GLY A 92 -0.68 -13.12 -14.42
CA GLY A 92 0.20 -12.66 -15.50
C GLY A 92 -0.57 -11.96 -16.63
N GLU A 93 -1.68 -11.30 -16.29
CA GLU A 93 -2.45 -10.48 -17.23
C GLU A 93 -1.67 -9.24 -17.68
N ASP A 94 -2.17 -8.58 -18.72
CA ASP A 94 -1.58 -7.36 -19.29
C ASP A 94 -1.26 -6.28 -18.22
N GLU A 95 -0.02 -5.77 -18.24
CA GLU A 95 0.48 -4.86 -17.21
C GLU A 95 -0.28 -3.54 -17.16
N LEU A 96 -0.71 -3.00 -18.31
CA LEU A 96 -1.49 -1.76 -18.36
C LEU A 96 -2.91 -1.97 -17.85
N ALA A 97 -3.51 -3.14 -18.12
CA ALA A 97 -4.79 -3.53 -17.57
C ALA A 97 -4.73 -3.64 -16.03
N VAL A 98 -3.71 -4.33 -15.48
CA VAL A 98 -3.46 -4.40 -14.03
C VAL A 98 -3.30 -3.00 -13.46
N HIS A 99 -2.45 -2.18 -14.07
CA HIS A 99 -2.16 -0.82 -13.60
C HIS A 99 -3.41 0.04 -13.55
N THR A 100 -4.23 -0.01 -14.60
CA THR A 100 -5.45 0.79 -14.72
C THR A 100 -6.44 0.45 -13.60
N VAL A 101 -6.67 -0.83 -13.34
CA VAL A 101 -7.59 -1.28 -12.29
C VAL A 101 -7.04 -0.97 -10.90
N ALA A 102 -5.75 -1.19 -10.67
CA ALA A 102 -5.07 -0.88 -9.41
C ALA A 102 -5.10 0.64 -9.13
N HIS A 103 -4.83 1.47 -10.13
CA HIS A 103 -4.83 2.92 -10.00
C HIS A 103 -6.23 3.46 -9.69
N ALA A 104 -7.27 2.92 -10.34
CA ALA A 104 -8.66 3.27 -10.03
C ALA A 104 -9.02 2.95 -8.57
N ALA A 105 -8.62 1.77 -8.08
CA ALA A 105 -8.81 1.39 -6.68
C ALA A 105 -8.07 2.35 -5.74
N TYR A 106 -6.80 2.62 -6.00
CA TYR A 106 -5.98 3.52 -5.19
C TYR A 106 -6.53 4.94 -5.15
N LYS A 107 -7.03 5.46 -6.28
CA LYS A 107 -7.63 6.79 -6.33
C LYS A 107 -8.91 6.88 -5.51
N LEU A 108 -9.73 5.83 -5.49
CA LEU A 108 -10.90 5.79 -4.60
C LEU A 108 -10.48 5.78 -3.12
N LEU A 109 -9.48 4.99 -2.74
CA LEU A 109 -9.01 4.89 -1.35
C LEU A 109 -8.42 6.21 -0.86
N SER A 110 -7.52 6.82 -1.64
CA SER A 110 -6.94 8.13 -1.30
C SER A 110 -8.01 9.22 -1.17
N ASN A 111 -8.99 9.27 -2.09
CA ASN A 111 -10.12 10.19 -1.98
C ASN A 111 -10.93 9.97 -0.69
N ILE A 112 -11.13 8.71 -0.27
CA ILE A 112 -11.81 8.41 1.00
C ILE A 112 -10.96 8.90 2.18
N LYS A 113 -9.63 8.70 2.18
CA LYS A 113 -8.72 9.24 3.21
C LYS A 113 -8.84 10.75 3.31
N THR A 114 -8.80 11.47 2.18
CA THR A 114 -9.01 12.92 2.14
C THR A 114 -10.35 13.33 2.75
N THR A 115 -11.46 12.64 2.42
CA THR A 115 -12.77 12.97 3.03
C THR A 115 -12.84 12.71 4.53
N ARG A 116 -11.91 11.94 5.09
CA ARG A 116 -11.77 11.68 6.53
C ARG A 116 -10.70 12.56 7.19
N GLY A 117 -10.23 13.61 6.52
CA GLY A 117 -9.22 14.53 7.05
C GLY A 117 -7.80 13.95 7.09
N ARG A 118 -7.54 12.86 6.36
CA ARG A 118 -6.20 12.27 6.22
C ARG A 118 -5.57 12.68 4.90
N ASP A 119 -4.25 12.82 4.89
CA ASP A 119 -3.47 13.11 3.68
C ASP A 119 -2.68 11.85 3.31
N GLU A 120 -2.94 11.30 2.13
CA GLU A 120 -2.27 10.08 1.66
C GLU A 120 -0.75 10.27 1.54
N ALA A 121 -0.28 11.42 1.06
CA ALA A 121 1.14 11.67 0.93
C ALA A 121 1.78 11.79 2.31
N ALA A 122 1.17 12.56 3.22
CA ALA A 122 1.69 12.70 4.57
C ALA A 122 1.68 11.37 5.34
N ASP A 123 0.60 10.59 5.22
CA ASP A 123 0.48 9.28 5.85
C ASP A 123 1.55 8.30 5.36
N ASP A 124 1.87 8.30 4.05
CA ASP A 124 2.92 7.45 3.46
C ASP A 124 4.30 7.76 4.07
N TYR A 125 4.65 9.05 4.18
CA TYR A 125 5.92 9.46 4.81
C TYR A 125 5.93 9.24 6.32
N LEU A 126 4.84 9.57 7.02
CA LEU A 126 4.71 9.36 8.46
C LEU A 126 4.89 7.89 8.80
N ASN A 127 4.24 7.03 8.02
CA ASN A 127 4.35 5.59 8.14
C ASN A 127 5.81 5.13 8.09
N MET A 128 6.53 5.48 7.02
CA MET A 128 7.95 5.15 6.91
C MET A 128 8.74 5.61 8.16
N VAL A 129 8.56 6.85 8.59
CA VAL A 129 9.31 7.41 9.72
C VAL A 129 8.94 6.75 11.04
N PHE A 130 7.64 6.56 11.29
CA PHE A 130 7.11 6.14 12.58
C PHE A 130 7.68 4.80 13.02
N TYR A 131 7.66 3.80 12.15
CA TYR A 131 8.10 2.46 12.51
C TYR A 131 9.62 2.37 12.70
N HIS A 132 10.40 3.06 11.86
CA HIS A 132 11.86 3.11 12.02
C HIS A 132 12.27 3.78 13.33
N VAL A 133 11.64 4.91 13.67
CA VAL A 133 11.91 5.61 14.95
C VAL A 133 11.45 4.76 16.13
N GLN A 134 10.26 4.15 16.07
CA GLN A 134 9.74 3.31 17.15
C GLN A 134 10.67 2.10 17.41
N GLU A 135 11.09 1.40 16.36
CA GLU A 135 11.96 0.23 16.49
C GLU A 135 13.37 0.60 16.93
N TYR A 136 13.89 1.74 16.47
CA TYR A 136 15.12 2.32 16.98
C TYR A 136 15.05 2.52 18.49
N ARG A 137 13.97 3.14 18.98
CA ARG A 137 13.73 3.35 20.42
C ARG A 137 13.51 2.03 21.19
N ARG A 138 13.09 0.95 20.52
CA ARG A 138 12.99 -0.40 21.10
C ARG A 138 14.29 -1.19 21.07
N GLY A 139 15.29 -0.77 20.29
CA GLY A 139 16.47 -1.56 20.01
C GLY A 139 16.20 -2.80 19.15
N THR A 140 15.14 -2.76 18.34
CA THR A 140 14.69 -3.90 17.49
C THR A 140 14.76 -3.60 16.00
N LEU A 141 15.60 -2.63 15.59
CA LEU A 141 15.84 -2.39 14.17
C LEU A 141 16.49 -3.64 13.53
N PRO A 142 16.06 -4.02 12.32
CA PRO A 142 16.74 -5.08 11.58
C PRO A 142 18.20 -4.76 11.31
N SER A 143 19.02 -5.82 11.25
CA SER A 143 20.47 -5.71 11.12
C SER A 143 20.90 -4.95 9.87
N PHE A 144 20.23 -5.12 8.74
CA PHE A 144 20.55 -4.40 7.51
C PHE A 144 20.38 -2.87 7.65
N ILE A 145 19.45 -2.41 8.49
CA ILE A 145 19.26 -0.99 8.80
C ILE A 145 20.29 -0.55 9.83
N ALA A 146 20.44 -1.33 10.90
CA ALA A 146 21.36 -1.01 11.99
C ALA A 146 22.83 -0.93 11.53
N ASN A 147 23.18 -1.67 10.48
CA ASN A 147 24.52 -1.71 9.90
C ASN A 147 24.75 -0.64 8.81
N ASP A 148 23.73 0.13 8.42
CA ASP A 148 23.86 1.25 7.49
C ASP A 148 24.09 2.57 8.27
N PRO A 149 25.30 3.15 8.25
CA PRO A 149 25.62 4.33 9.05
C PRO A 149 24.81 5.57 8.66
N GLU A 150 24.52 5.75 7.37
CA GLU A 150 23.76 6.91 6.86
C GLU A 150 22.31 6.81 7.31
N MET A 151 21.69 5.64 7.14
CA MET A 151 20.33 5.37 7.57
C MET A 151 20.20 5.50 9.09
N MET A 152 21.15 4.96 9.85
CA MET A 152 21.14 5.09 11.31
C MET A 152 21.29 6.53 11.77
N GLN A 153 22.09 7.35 11.09
CA GLN A 153 22.18 8.77 11.43
C GLN A 153 20.87 9.49 11.17
N PHE A 154 20.24 9.24 10.01
CA PHE A 154 18.94 9.82 9.70
C PHE A 154 17.85 9.42 10.71
N ILE A 155 17.78 8.13 11.07
CA ILE A 155 16.81 7.64 12.06
C ILE A 155 17.05 8.33 13.42
N ARG A 156 18.31 8.50 13.84
CA ARG A 156 18.65 9.25 15.05
C ARG A 156 18.17 10.70 14.98
N ASP A 157 18.50 11.40 13.91
CA ASP A 157 18.16 12.81 13.73
C ASP A 157 16.65 13.03 13.76
N ILE A 158 15.87 12.14 13.15
CA ILE A 158 14.41 12.22 13.21
C ILE A 158 13.87 11.81 14.58
N ALA A 159 14.42 10.74 15.17
CA ALA A 159 13.98 10.26 16.47
C ALA A 159 14.11 11.35 17.55
N ASP A 160 15.11 12.23 17.43
CA ASP A 160 15.33 13.33 18.37
C ASP A 160 14.41 14.54 18.12
N ARG A 161 13.82 14.64 16.92
CA ARG A 161 12.88 15.72 16.54
C ARG A 161 11.42 15.36 16.73
N LEU A 162 11.08 14.06 16.67
CA LEU A 162 9.69 13.60 16.72
C LEU A 162 9.32 13.04 18.09
N PRO A 163 8.09 13.28 18.57
CA PRO A 163 7.59 12.76 19.85
C PRO A 163 7.18 11.27 19.74
N ILE A 164 7.98 10.45 19.06
CA ILE A 164 7.73 9.02 18.85
C ILE A 164 8.64 8.24 19.78
N ASN A 165 8.03 7.43 20.64
CA ASN A 165 8.73 6.58 21.60
C ASN A 165 8.42 5.09 21.34
N ALA A 166 9.04 4.21 22.13
CA ALA A 166 8.91 2.77 21.99
C ALA A 166 7.47 2.24 22.17
N SER A 167 6.58 2.98 22.85
CA SER A 167 5.18 2.61 23.12
C SER A 167 4.15 3.43 22.36
N SER A 168 4.56 4.47 21.61
CA SER A 168 3.66 5.28 20.78
C SER A 168 2.81 4.40 19.86
N ARG A 169 1.57 4.80 19.62
CA ARG A 169 0.72 4.17 18.59
C ARG A 169 0.70 5.03 17.33
N PHE A 170 0.63 4.39 16.17
CA PHE A 170 0.62 5.12 14.89
C PHE A 170 -0.50 6.18 14.83
N THR A 171 -1.67 5.84 15.37
CA THR A 171 -2.85 6.71 15.43
C THR A 171 -2.70 7.93 16.34
N GLU A 172 -1.64 8.00 17.15
CA GLU A 172 -1.36 9.13 18.05
C GLU A 172 -0.50 10.21 17.40
N VAL A 173 0.05 9.91 16.20
CA VAL A 173 0.93 10.81 15.47
C VAL A 173 0.23 11.22 14.18
N THR A 174 0.34 12.50 13.85
CA THR A 174 -0.13 13.04 12.58
C THR A 174 1.04 13.75 11.91
N ALA A 175 1.03 13.77 10.59
CA ALA A 175 2.02 14.50 9.80
C ALA A 175 1.30 15.34 8.76
N SER A 176 2.00 16.37 8.32
CA SER A 176 1.67 17.13 7.13
C SER A 176 2.91 17.20 6.24
N VAL A 177 2.68 17.38 4.95
CA VAL A 177 3.76 17.62 3.97
C VAL A 177 3.48 18.91 3.24
N THR A 178 4.54 19.54 2.74
CA THR A 178 4.40 20.75 1.93
C THR A 178 3.69 20.44 0.61
N LYS A 179 3.06 21.45 0.00
CA LYS A 179 2.36 21.30 -1.29
C LYS A 179 3.26 20.73 -2.40
N ASN A 180 4.56 21.10 -2.40
CA ASN A 180 5.51 20.61 -3.40
C ASN A 180 5.80 19.12 -3.20
N VAL A 181 6.03 18.69 -1.96
CA VAL A 181 6.23 17.27 -1.63
C VAL A 181 5.00 16.45 -1.98
N ALA A 182 3.79 16.95 -1.65
CA ALA A 182 2.55 16.30 -2.05
C ALA A 182 2.41 16.22 -3.58
N LYS A 183 2.77 17.29 -4.31
CA LYS A 183 2.74 17.30 -5.78
C LYS A 183 3.69 16.25 -6.36
N ASP A 184 4.94 16.21 -5.91
CA ASP A 184 5.93 15.24 -6.40
C ASP A 184 5.49 13.79 -6.12
N PHE A 185 4.92 13.56 -4.94
CA PHE A 185 4.32 12.28 -4.56
C PHE A 185 3.26 11.82 -5.57
N TRP A 186 2.35 12.73 -5.95
CA TRP A 186 1.24 12.44 -6.86
C TRP A 186 1.68 12.35 -8.33
N ASP A 187 2.62 13.20 -8.75
CA ASP A 187 3.12 13.24 -10.14
C ASP A 187 3.80 11.91 -10.48
N LYS A 188 4.64 11.38 -9.58
CA LYS A 188 5.26 10.06 -9.74
C LYS A 188 4.21 8.93 -9.86
N ARG A 189 3.20 8.94 -9.00
CA ARG A 189 2.16 7.90 -8.93
C ARG A 189 1.10 7.98 -10.02
N SER A 190 0.97 9.13 -10.67
CA SER A 190 0.01 9.35 -11.75
C SER A 190 0.66 9.29 -13.14
N LYS A 191 1.98 9.08 -13.23
CA LYS A 191 2.74 9.11 -14.49
C LYS A 191 2.13 8.21 -15.57
N VAL A 192 1.95 6.92 -15.27
CA VAL A 192 1.39 5.94 -16.21
C VAL A 192 -0.05 6.29 -16.59
N ALA A 193 -0.90 6.63 -15.61
CA ALA A 193 -2.28 7.02 -15.87
C ALA A 193 -2.39 8.30 -16.73
N ASN A 194 -1.50 9.26 -16.50
CA ASN A 194 -1.41 10.49 -17.29
C ASN A 194 -0.92 10.21 -18.71
N PHE A 195 0.08 9.34 -18.87
CA PHE A 195 0.52 8.87 -20.18
C PHE A 195 -0.65 8.26 -20.97
N LEU A 196 -1.38 7.31 -20.38
CA LEU A 196 -2.53 6.67 -21.02
C LEU A 196 -3.63 7.66 -21.40
N LYS A 197 -3.89 8.67 -20.56
CA LYS A 197 -4.87 9.74 -20.84
C LYS A 197 -4.47 10.63 -22.03
N HIS A 198 -3.19 10.68 -22.36
CA HIS A 198 -2.62 11.60 -23.34
C HIS A 198 -1.98 10.92 -24.54
N ALA A 199 -1.97 9.58 -24.60
CA ALA A 199 -1.34 8.78 -25.64
C ALA A 199 -1.77 9.19 -27.06
N ASP A 200 -3.06 9.48 -27.28
CA ASP A 200 -3.55 9.90 -28.60
C ASP A 200 -3.12 11.32 -29.02
N ARG A 201 -2.72 12.16 -28.06
CA ARG A 201 -2.32 13.56 -28.32
C ARG A 201 -0.83 13.72 -28.56
N ASP A 202 -0.04 12.76 -28.10
CA ASP A 202 1.41 12.76 -28.26
C ASP A 202 1.87 11.41 -28.83
N PRO A 203 1.80 11.23 -30.17
CA PRO A 203 2.13 9.96 -30.81
C PRO A 203 3.62 9.59 -30.73
N LYS A 204 4.47 10.48 -30.20
CA LYS A 204 5.90 10.22 -29.98
C LYS A 204 6.21 9.88 -28.52
N ALA A 205 5.29 10.13 -27.60
CA ALA A 205 5.44 9.70 -26.23
C ALA A 205 5.38 8.17 -26.18
N TYR A 206 6.30 7.58 -25.43
CA TYR A 206 6.30 6.16 -25.10
C TYR A 206 6.46 6.01 -23.58
N LEU A 207 6.07 4.86 -23.08
CA LEU A 207 6.25 4.46 -21.70
C LEU A 207 7.12 3.22 -21.71
N ASP A 208 8.30 3.31 -21.09
CA ASP A 208 9.16 2.14 -20.96
C ASP A 208 8.51 1.14 -20.00
N SER A 209 8.65 -0.16 -20.28
CA SER A 209 7.98 -1.21 -19.51
C SER A 209 8.41 -1.22 -18.03
N ASP A 210 9.65 -0.80 -17.74
CA ASP A 210 10.17 -0.68 -16.38
C ASP A 210 9.55 0.50 -15.60
N GLU A 211 8.84 1.41 -16.27
CA GLU A 211 8.10 2.50 -15.62
C GLU A 211 6.73 2.05 -15.09
N VAL A 212 6.25 0.86 -15.48
CA VAL A 212 4.98 0.28 -15.01
C VAL A 212 5.21 -0.57 -13.75
N ASP A 213 5.36 0.09 -12.60
CA ASP A 213 5.54 -0.59 -11.32
C ASP A 213 4.20 -0.99 -10.67
N ASN A 214 3.64 -2.11 -11.15
CA ASN A 214 2.38 -2.66 -10.63
C ASN A 214 2.48 -3.16 -9.19
N LEU A 215 3.62 -3.76 -8.80
CA LEU A 215 3.79 -4.29 -7.45
C LEU A 215 3.72 -3.17 -6.41
N THR A 216 4.47 -2.08 -6.62
CA THR A 216 4.44 -0.92 -5.73
C THR A 216 3.05 -0.29 -5.66
N LEU A 217 2.36 -0.13 -6.80
CA LEU A 217 1.01 0.43 -6.83
C LEU A 217 0.01 -0.44 -6.06
N LEU A 218 0.05 -1.77 -6.25
CA LEU A 218 -0.82 -2.72 -5.55
C LEU A 218 -0.55 -2.72 -4.04
N THR A 219 0.72 -2.74 -3.62
CA THR A 219 1.10 -2.69 -2.21
C THR A 219 0.63 -1.40 -1.54
N ARG A 220 0.75 -0.25 -2.23
CA ARG A 220 0.23 1.04 -1.72
C ARG A 220 -1.28 1.08 -1.65
N ALA A 221 -1.97 0.58 -2.67
CA ALA A 221 -3.42 0.46 -2.64
C ALA A 221 -3.90 -0.44 -1.50
N HIS A 222 -3.19 -1.55 -1.25
CA HIS A 222 -3.45 -2.42 -0.13
C HIS A 222 -3.19 -1.72 1.22
N GLY A 223 -2.09 -0.99 1.37
CA GLY A 223 -1.81 -0.16 2.55
C GLY A 223 -2.90 0.86 2.82
N ALA A 224 -3.31 1.65 1.81
CA ALA A 224 -4.39 2.63 1.95
C ALA A 224 -5.75 1.99 2.31
N TYR A 225 -6.03 0.77 1.83
CA TYR A 225 -7.22 0.02 2.24
C TYR A 225 -7.15 -0.40 3.71
N VAL A 226 -6.01 -0.92 4.14
CA VAL A 226 -5.81 -1.35 5.52
C VAL A 226 -5.86 -0.16 6.47
N ASP A 227 -5.26 0.98 6.11
CA ASP A 227 -5.35 2.24 6.85
C ASP A 227 -6.79 2.70 7.10
N LEU A 228 -7.69 2.47 6.14
CA LEU A 228 -9.08 2.92 6.19
C LEU A 228 -10.01 1.98 6.92
N THR A 229 -9.65 0.69 6.97
CA THR A 229 -10.55 -0.37 7.47
C THR A 229 -10.02 -1.09 8.70
N HIS A 230 -8.72 -0.95 8.98
CA HIS A 230 -7.98 -1.74 9.96
C HIS A 230 -8.14 -3.26 9.75
N THR A 231 -8.38 -3.66 8.50
CA THR A 231 -8.59 -5.06 8.10
C THR A 231 -7.92 -5.33 6.77
N HIS A 232 -7.44 -6.55 6.56
CA HIS A 232 -6.84 -6.95 5.31
C HIS A 232 -7.87 -7.32 4.25
N ILE A 233 -7.36 -7.41 3.03
CA ILE A 233 -8.09 -7.99 1.92
C ILE A 233 -7.79 -9.49 1.96
N ASP A 234 -8.66 -10.27 2.56
CA ASP A 234 -8.47 -11.72 2.55
C ASP A 234 -9.19 -12.34 1.34
N PRO A 235 -8.52 -13.23 0.56
CA PRO A 235 -7.12 -13.71 0.67
C PRO A 235 -6.06 -12.95 -0.16
N GLU A 236 -6.46 -12.06 -1.08
CA GLU A 236 -5.54 -11.40 -2.04
C GLU A 236 -4.40 -10.61 -1.38
N GLY A 237 -4.73 -9.85 -0.32
CA GLY A 237 -3.79 -9.00 0.41
C GLY A 237 -2.71 -9.79 1.16
N ILE A 238 -3.02 -10.99 1.66
CA ILE A 238 -2.03 -11.86 2.31
C ILE A 238 -0.99 -12.34 1.29
N VAL A 239 -1.45 -12.85 0.14
CA VAL A 239 -0.56 -13.35 -0.90
C VAL A 239 0.29 -12.22 -1.49
N LEU A 240 -0.31 -11.04 -1.72
CA LEU A 240 0.40 -9.84 -2.14
C LEU A 240 1.49 -9.44 -1.15
N TRP A 241 1.18 -9.42 0.15
CA TRP A 241 2.15 -9.04 1.18
C TRP A 241 3.35 -9.99 1.22
N VAL A 242 3.10 -11.31 1.26
CA VAL A 242 4.16 -12.31 1.29
C VAL A 242 5.02 -12.25 0.03
N TYR A 243 4.38 -12.15 -1.15
CA TYR A 243 5.10 -11.99 -2.41
C TYR A 243 5.99 -10.74 -2.39
N SER A 244 5.42 -9.59 -2.02
CA SER A 244 6.12 -8.31 -1.96
C SER A 244 7.35 -8.42 -1.07
N CYS A 245 7.20 -8.88 0.18
CA CYS A 245 8.31 -9.03 1.11
C CYS A 245 9.42 -9.93 0.56
N VAL A 246 9.08 -11.06 -0.08
CA VAL A 246 10.10 -11.95 -0.66
C VAL A 246 10.81 -11.28 -1.84
N THR A 247 10.08 -10.64 -2.75
CA THR A 247 10.67 -10.02 -3.95
C THR A 247 11.61 -8.88 -3.66
N THR A 248 11.46 -8.24 -2.50
CA THR A 248 12.22 -7.05 -2.12
C THR A 248 13.20 -7.32 -0.98
N GLY A 249 13.51 -8.59 -0.70
CA GLY A 249 14.52 -8.97 0.29
C GLY A 249 14.09 -8.81 1.75
N MET A 250 12.80 -8.62 2.03
CA MET A 250 12.23 -8.42 3.36
C MET A 250 11.56 -9.68 3.92
N ALA A 251 11.97 -10.86 3.43
CA ALA A 251 11.34 -12.13 3.83
C ALA A 251 11.49 -12.43 5.33
N GLU A 252 12.54 -11.92 5.98
CA GLU A 252 12.79 -12.06 7.42
C GLU A 252 11.73 -11.37 8.29
N LEU A 253 10.98 -10.42 7.74
CA LEU A 253 9.92 -9.70 8.45
C LEU A 253 8.59 -10.48 8.49
N LEU A 254 8.49 -11.55 7.70
CA LEU A 254 7.27 -12.33 7.61
C LEU A 254 7.15 -13.30 8.82
N PRO A 255 5.93 -13.51 9.34
CA PRO A 255 5.65 -14.48 10.38
C PRO A 255 6.14 -15.89 10.01
N SER A 256 6.55 -16.66 11.02
CA SER A 256 7.13 -17.99 10.83
C SER A 256 6.15 -18.98 10.21
N GLU A 257 4.83 -18.77 10.31
CA GLU A 257 3.85 -19.64 9.63
C GLU A 257 3.89 -19.54 8.09
N PHE A 258 4.56 -18.54 7.53
CA PHE A 258 4.80 -18.43 6.09
C PHE A 258 6.14 -19.02 5.64
N LYS A 259 6.94 -19.59 6.55
CA LYS A 259 8.29 -20.11 6.26
C LYS A 259 8.34 -21.02 5.03
N ASP A 260 7.39 -21.93 4.89
CA ASP A 260 7.33 -22.85 3.74
C ASP A 260 7.02 -22.12 2.43
N LYS A 261 6.12 -21.12 2.48
CA LYS A 261 5.77 -20.29 1.31
C LYS A 261 6.93 -19.38 0.92
N ILE A 262 7.66 -18.84 1.90
CA ILE A 262 8.88 -18.04 1.69
C ILE A 262 9.96 -18.90 1.02
N ALA A 263 10.26 -20.07 1.59
CA ALA A 263 11.25 -20.99 1.04
C ALA A 263 10.88 -21.46 -0.37
N ALA A 264 9.59 -21.64 -0.64
CA ALA A 264 9.09 -21.93 -1.97
C ALA A 264 9.35 -20.75 -2.93
N LEU A 265 9.00 -19.53 -2.57
CA LEU A 265 9.19 -18.35 -3.43
C LEU A 265 10.67 -18.05 -3.72
N HIS A 266 11.58 -18.26 -2.76
CA HIS A 266 13.02 -18.00 -2.94
C HIS A 266 13.66 -18.88 -4.03
N LYS A 267 13.13 -20.09 -4.24
CA LYS A 267 13.68 -21.06 -5.22
C LYS A 267 13.23 -20.81 -6.66
N ARG A 268 12.44 -19.76 -6.90
CA ARG A 268 11.71 -19.53 -8.16
C ARG A 268 12.15 -18.24 -8.83
N ASN A 269 12.13 -18.22 -10.16
CA ASN A 269 12.25 -16.98 -10.92
C ASN A 269 10.95 -16.14 -10.83
N THR A 270 10.93 -14.95 -11.43
CA THR A 270 9.78 -14.03 -11.35
C THR A 270 8.46 -14.67 -11.81
N ASP A 271 8.43 -15.28 -13.00
CA ASP A 271 7.20 -15.87 -13.55
C ASP A 271 6.72 -17.08 -12.73
N GLU A 272 7.66 -17.89 -12.24
CA GLU A 272 7.35 -19.02 -11.37
C GLU A 272 6.79 -18.58 -10.02
N LYS A 273 7.27 -17.45 -9.47
CA LYS A 273 6.72 -16.84 -8.25
C LYS A 273 5.27 -16.38 -8.49
N LEU A 274 5.00 -15.70 -9.61
CA LEU A 274 3.64 -15.26 -9.96
C LEU A 274 2.68 -16.45 -10.07
N ARG A 275 3.04 -17.48 -10.85
CA ARG A 275 2.24 -18.72 -10.97
C ARG A 275 2.03 -19.44 -9.64
N PHE A 276 3.05 -19.45 -8.77
CA PHE A 276 2.93 -20.02 -7.43
C PHE A 276 1.91 -19.24 -6.58
N CYS A 277 1.98 -17.90 -6.61
CA CYS A 277 1.06 -17.05 -5.89
C CYS A 277 -0.38 -17.13 -6.43
N SER A 278 -0.58 -17.22 -7.74
CA SER A 278 -1.91 -17.44 -8.34
C SER A 278 -2.53 -18.76 -7.84
N ARG A 279 -1.78 -19.87 -7.87
CA ARG A 279 -2.27 -21.15 -7.32
C ARG A 279 -2.57 -21.06 -5.83
N TRP A 280 -1.66 -20.49 -5.04
CA TRP A 280 -1.86 -20.34 -3.60
C TRP A 280 -3.09 -19.47 -3.29
N LEU A 281 -3.33 -18.42 -4.07
CA LEU A 281 -4.52 -17.59 -3.96
C LEU A 281 -5.80 -18.38 -4.27
N HIS A 282 -5.78 -19.23 -5.29
CA HIS A 282 -6.90 -20.11 -5.62
C HIS A 282 -7.19 -21.11 -4.48
N GLU A 283 -6.17 -21.72 -3.89
CA GLU A 283 -6.28 -22.63 -2.74
C GLU A 283 -6.95 -21.95 -1.53
N LEU A 284 -6.51 -20.72 -1.20
CA LEU A 284 -7.08 -19.96 -0.08
C LEU A 284 -8.54 -19.57 -0.30
N ARG A 285 -8.94 -19.33 -1.56
CA ARG A 285 -10.34 -19.03 -1.91
C ARG A 285 -11.23 -20.26 -1.91
N ASN A 286 -10.67 -21.43 -2.20
CA ASN A 286 -11.40 -22.68 -2.36
C ASN A 286 -10.81 -23.80 -1.47
N PRO A 287 -10.95 -23.70 -0.14
CA PRO A 287 -10.27 -24.60 0.81
C PRO A 287 -10.75 -26.08 0.77
N GLY A 288 -11.64 -26.45 -0.16
CA GLY A 288 -12.18 -27.82 -0.30
C GLY A 288 -11.93 -28.47 -1.66
N SER A 289 -11.13 -27.87 -2.56
CA SER A 289 -10.91 -28.40 -3.91
C SER A 289 -9.77 -29.43 -4.03
N HIS A 290 -9.21 -29.91 -2.91
CA HIS A 290 -8.08 -30.86 -2.88
C HIS A 290 -8.49 -32.31 -2.53
N ASP A 291 -9.78 -32.57 -2.30
CA ASP A 291 -10.33 -33.90 -2.00
C ASP A 291 -11.06 -34.55 -3.19
N GLN A 292 -10.79 -34.13 -4.44
CA GLN A 292 -11.32 -34.73 -5.68
C GLN A 292 -10.19 -34.90 -6.71
#